data_AF-A0A2N0MQE6-F1
#
_entry.id   AF-A0A2N0MQE6-F1
#
_cell.length_a   1.000
_cell.length_b   1.000
_cell.length_c   1.000
_cell.angle_alpha   90.00
_cell.angle_beta   90.00
_cell.angle_gamma   90.00
#
_symmetry.space_group_name_H-M   'P 1'
#
loop_
_entity.id
_entity.type
_entity.pdbx_description
1 polymer ?
#
loop_
_entity_poly.entity_id
_entity_poly.type
_entity_poly.pdbx_seq_one_letter_code
_entity_poly.pdbx_strand_id
1 'polypeptide(L)'
;MEHNSDTPEAWVAIPDEAERRAQMPPGARAGGYDYGFLPAMGRLLSVHEEIGPAFSNLFRAVMFGPGLLSRQEREMVAAVAASAQDCRY
;
A
#
# COMPACT_ATOMS: atom_id res chain seq x y z
N MET A 1 -0.45 -9.59 18.55
CA MET A 1 0.60 -10.59 18.28
C MET A 1 1.91 -9.86 18.39
N GLU A 2 2.77 -10.25 19.33
CA GLU A 2 4.09 -9.63 19.49
C GLU A 2 4.95 -10.00 18.27
N HIS A 3 5.49 -9.00 17.59
CA HIS A 3 6.36 -9.20 16.43
C HIS A 3 7.72 -9.71 16.95
N ASN A 4 8.03 -10.97 16.66
CA ASN A 4 9.32 -11.56 16.99
C ASN A 4 10.38 -10.96 16.04
N SER A 5 11.36 -10.23 16.56
CA SER A 5 12.35 -9.46 15.79
C SER A 5 13.22 -10.30 14.85
N ASP A 6 13.24 -11.62 15.03
CA ASP A 6 14.01 -12.55 14.19
C ASP A 6 13.25 -13.02 12.94
N THR A 7 11.95 -12.75 12.82
CA THR A 7 11.17 -13.11 11.62
C THR A 7 11.07 -11.93 10.67
N PRO A 8 11.65 -12.01 9.46
CA PRO A 8 11.54 -10.94 8.48
C PRO A 8 10.07 -10.71 8.11
N GLU A 9 9.67 -9.44 7.99
CA GLU A 9 8.29 -9.04 7.68
C GLU A 9 7.80 -9.62 6.34
N ALA A 10 8.69 -9.74 5.36
CA ALA A 10 8.39 -10.30 4.04
C ALA A 10 9.55 -11.18 3.55
N TRP A 11 9.25 -12.12 2.65
CA TRP A 11 10.29 -12.95 2.02
C TRP A 11 11.21 -12.16 1.09
N VAL A 12 10.71 -11.05 0.55
CA VAL A 12 11.50 -10.07 -0.21
C VAL A 12 11.98 -8.96 0.72
N ALA A 13 13.17 -8.44 0.43
CA ALA A 13 13.68 -7.26 1.10
C ALA A 13 12.80 -6.05 0.75
N ILE A 14 12.14 -5.49 1.76
CA ILE A 14 11.47 -4.20 1.70
C ILE A 14 12.05 -3.30 2.78
N PRO A 15 12.15 -1.98 2.56
CA PRO A 15 12.56 -1.08 3.61
C PRO A 15 11.57 -1.15 4.78
N ASP A 16 12.04 -0.92 5.99
CA ASP A 16 11.15 -0.70 7.12
C ASP A 16 10.40 0.66 7.00
N GLU A 17 9.50 0.95 7.94
CA GLU A 17 8.75 2.20 7.91
C GLU A 17 9.64 3.44 8.05
N ALA A 18 10.65 3.39 8.91
CA ALA A 18 11.52 4.54 9.18
C ALA A 18 12.42 4.83 7.98
N GLU A 19 13.02 3.79 7.41
CA GLU A 19 13.82 3.83 6.18
C GLU A 19 12.98 4.40 5.03
N ARG A 20 11.75 3.91 4.84
CA ARG A 20 10.90 4.42 3.76
C ARG A 20 10.53 5.88 3.98
N ARG A 21 10.21 6.28 5.22
CA ARG A 21 9.85 7.66 5.55
C ARG A 21 11.03 8.62 5.30
N ALA A 22 12.26 8.20 5.56
CA ALA A 22 13.46 8.99 5.28
C ALA A 22 13.69 9.24 3.77
N GLN A 23 13.18 8.38 2.90
CA GLN A 23 13.28 8.50 1.44
C GLN A 23 12.18 9.38 0.83
N MET A 24 11.17 9.75 1.61
CA MET A 24 10.04 10.55 1.15
C MET A 24 10.28 12.05 1.44
N PRO A 25 9.75 12.97 0.60
CA PRO A 25 9.77 14.39 0.92
C PRO A 25 9.10 14.67 2.28
N PRO A 26 9.60 15.61 3.09
CA PRO A 26 8.99 15.98 4.35
C PRO A 26 7.50 16.32 4.17
N GLY A 27 6.63 15.70 4.97
CA GLY A 27 5.18 15.91 4.92
C GLY A 27 4.44 15.20 3.78
N ALA A 28 5.14 14.42 2.94
CA ALA A 28 4.47 13.57 1.95
C ALA A 28 3.61 12.51 2.64
N ARG A 29 2.33 12.45 2.27
CA ARG A 29 1.42 11.37 2.70
C ARG A 29 1.63 10.15 1.81
N ALA A 30 1.71 8.97 2.42
CA ALA A 30 1.80 7.73 1.66
C ALA A 30 0.43 7.33 1.12
N GLY A 31 0.17 7.75 -0.12
CA GLY A 31 -1.09 7.47 -0.80
C GLY A 31 -2.24 8.35 -0.30
N GLY A 32 -3.45 7.99 -0.73
CA GLY A 32 -4.67 8.72 -0.36
C GLY A 32 -5.35 8.20 0.92
N TYR A 33 -4.62 7.48 1.77
CA TYR A 33 -5.10 7.03 3.07
C TYR A 33 -4.31 7.69 4.19
N ASP A 34 -4.95 7.83 5.35
CA ASP A 34 -4.35 8.36 6.57
C ASP A 34 -4.39 7.29 7.67
N TYR A 35 -3.55 6.27 7.52
CA TYR A 35 -3.48 5.17 8.49
C TYR A 35 -2.63 5.49 9.73
N GLY A 36 -1.88 6.61 9.73
CA GLY A 36 -0.89 6.92 10.76
C GLY A 36 0.42 6.12 10.67
N PHE A 37 0.57 5.23 9.68
CA PHE A 37 1.76 4.41 9.43
C PHE A 37 1.98 4.18 7.92
N LEU A 38 3.15 3.66 7.53
CA LEU A 38 3.45 3.32 6.12
C LEU A 38 3.19 1.82 5.86
N PRO A 39 2.10 1.45 5.16
CA PRO A 39 1.77 0.04 4.96
C PRO A 39 2.84 -0.67 4.13
N ALA A 40 3.10 -1.95 4.43
CA ALA A 40 4.13 -2.74 3.75
C ALA A 40 3.90 -2.84 2.23
N MET A 41 2.66 -2.75 1.73
CA MET A 41 2.40 -2.66 0.28
C MET A 41 3.07 -1.43 -0.36
N GLY A 42 3.00 -0.26 0.30
CA GLY A 42 3.67 0.95 -0.21
C GLY A 42 5.19 0.82 -0.19
N ARG A 43 5.74 0.09 0.77
CA ARG A 43 7.18 -0.20 0.89
C ARG A 43 7.64 -1.22 -0.15
N LEU A 44 6.84 -2.26 -0.39
CA LEU A 44 7.03 -3.22 -1.48
C LEU A 44 7.04 -2.53 -2.85
N LEU A 45 6.04 -1.70 -3.15
CA LEU A 45 6.00 -0.98 -4.43
C LEU A 45 7.19 -0.04 -4.63
N SER A 46 7.80 0.45 -3.54
CA SER A 46 8.95 1.36 -3.63
C SER A 46 10.24 0.70 -4.08
N VAL A 47 10.37 -0.63 -3.93
CA VAL A 47 11.54 -1.38 -4.40
C VAL A 47 11.41 -1.87 -5.85
N HIS A 48 10.27 -1.59 -6.50
CA HIS A 48 10.03 -1.97 -7.89
C HIS A 48 9.96 -0.74 -8.81
N GLU A 49 11.09 -0.39 -9.45
CA GLU A 49 11.22 0.81 -10.28
C GLU A 49 10.24 0.84 -11.47
N GLU A 50 9.99 -0.30 -12.10
CA GLU A 50 9.10 -0.39 -13.27
C GLU A 50 7.63 -0.55 -12.87
N ILE A 51 7.33 -1.45 -11.93
CA ILE A 51 5.97 -1.84 -11.57
C ILE A 51 5.33 -0.84 -10.59
N GLY A 52 6.12 -0.31 -9.64
CA GLY A 52 5.65 0.58 -8.58
C GLY A 52 4.89 1.80 -9.12
N PRO A 53 5.47 2.59 -10.06
CA PRO A 53 4.79 3.73 -10.66
C PRO A 53 3.53 3.35 -11.44
N ALA A 54 3.58 2.27 -12.22
CA ALA A 54 2.44 1.81 -13.03
C ALA A 54 1.26 1.39 -12.14
N PHE A 55 1.53 0.58 -11.11
CA PHE A 55 0.53 0.16 -10.12
C PHE A 55 -0.05 1.38 -9.40
N SER A 56 0.80 2.29 -8.90
CA SER A 56 0.36 3.47 -8.15
C SER A 56 -0.56 4.37 -8.97
N ASN A 57 -0.27 4.53 -10.26
CA ASN A 57 -1.10 5.30 -11.18
C ASN A 57 -2.47 4.64 -11.41
N LEU A 58 -2.49 3.33 -11.66
CA LEU A 58 -3.73 2.57 -11.81
C LEU A 58 -4.57 2.63 -10.54
N PHE A 59 -3.95 2.34 -9.39
CA PHE A 59 -4.59 2.40 -8.08
C PHE A 59 -5.21 3.77 -7.82
N ARG A 60 -4.49 4.86 -8.10
CA ARG A 60 -5.01 6.21 -7.94
C ARG A 60 -6.21 6.48 -8.83
N ALA A 61 -6.14 6.09 -10.11
CA ALA A 61 -7.24 6.27 -11.05
C ALA A 61 -8.49 5.48 -10.62
N VAL A 62 -8.31 4.21 -10.27
CA VAL A 62 -9.41 3.31 -9.88
C VAL A 62 -10.02 3.71 -8.54
N MET A 63 -9.23 4.13 -7.56
CA MET A 63 -9.75 4.35 -6.21
C MET A 63 -10.17 5.81 -5.98
N PHE A 64 -9.48 6.79 -6.57
CA PHE A 64 -9.68 8.23 -6.27
C PHE A 64 -10.13 9.06 -7.47
N GLY A 65 -10.06 8.52 -8.69
CA GLY A 65 -10.50 9.22 -9.89
C GLY A 65 -12.02 9.34 -10.01
N PRO A 66 -12.53 10.19 -10.91
CA PRO A 66 -13.95 10.28 -11.20
C PRO A 66 -14.51 8.93 -11.69
N GLY A 67 -15.78 8.65 -11.43
CA GLY A 67 -16.44 7.41 -11.87
C GLY A 67 -17.82 7.22 -11.27
N LEU A 68 -18.50 6.14 -11.67
CA LEU A 68 -19.88 5.84 -11.26
C LEU A 68 -20.00 5.44 -9.79
N LEU A 69 -18.94 4.83 -9.24
CA LEU A 69 -18.90 4.39 -7.84
C LEU A 69 -18.34 5.48 -6.94
N SER A 70 -18.99 5.66 -5.80
CA SER A 70 -18.46 6.40 -4.65
C SER A 70 -17.16 5.78 -4.14
N ARG A 71 -16.46 6.51 -3.27
CA ARG A 71 -15.24 5.98 -2.66
C ARG A 71 -15.52 4.73 -1.83
N GLN A 72 -16.57 4.76 -1.02
CA GLN A 72 -16.95 3.65 -0.15
C GLN A 72 -17.29 2.39 -0.96
N GLU A 73 -17.99 2.53 -2.09
CA GLU A 73 -18.29 1.39 -2.97
C GLU A 73 -17.03 0.78 -3.58
N ARG A 74 -16.05 1.59 -3.98
CA ARG A 74 -14.77 1.10 -4.49
C ARG A 74 -13.99 0.32 -3.41
N GLU A 75 -14.03 0.77 -2.16
CA GLU A 75 -13.44 0.04 -1.03
C GLU A 75 -14.17 -1.28 -0.77
N MET A 76 -15.51 -1.33 -0.87
CA MET A 76 -16.25 -2.60 -0.74
C MET A 76 -15.84 -3.60 -1.81
N VAL A 77 -15.68 -3.17 -3.06
CA VAL A 77 -15.18 -4.03 -4.15
C VAL A 77 -13.77 -4.53 -3.84
N ALA A 78 -12.87 -3.65 -3.39
CA ALA A 78 -11.51 -4.04 -3.00
C ALA A 78 -11.51 -5.07 -1.86
N ALA A 79 -12.34 -4.88 -0.84
CA ALA A 79 -12.45 -5.80 0.29
C ALA A 79 -12.98 -7.18 -0.13
N VAL A 80 -14.04 -7.23 -0.94
CA VAL A 80 -14.58 -8.50 -1.46
C VAL A 80 -13.56 -9.21 -2.36
N ALA A 81 -12.89 -8.47 -3.25
CA ALA A 81 -11.88 -9.04 -4.13
C ALA A 81 -10.65 -9.56 -3.36
N ALA A 82 -10.21 -8.88 -2.31
CA ALA A 82 -9.14 -9.35 -1.43
C ALA A 82 -9.55 -10.62 -0.68
N SER A 83 -10.77 -10.64 -0.11
CA SER A 83 -11.30 -11.80 0.61
C SER A 83 -11.48 -13.02 -0.31
N ALA A 84 -11.96 -12.82 -1.54
CA ALA A 84 -12.13 -13.91 -2.51
C ALA A 84 -10.80 -14.53 -2.96
N GLN A 85 -9.71 -13.77 -2.88
CA GLN A 85 -8.36 -14.22 -3.20
C GLN A 85 -7.57 -14.73 -1.97
N ASP A 86 -8.21 -14.81 -0.80
CA ASP A 86 -7.56 -15.08 0.50
C ASP A 86 -6.31 -14.21 0.74
N CYS A 87 -6.36 -12.95 0.29
CA CYS A 87 -5.25 -12.02 0.44
C CYS A 87 -5.23 -11.44 1.85
N ARG A 88 -4.29 -11.92 2.68
CA ARG A 88 -4.01 -11.38 4.02
C ARG A 88 -2.67 -10.66 3.98
N TYR A 89 -2.70 -9.39 4.35
CA TYR A 89 -1.54 -8.51 4.43
C TYR A 89 -1.18 -8.23 5.88
#